data_AF-A0A3B1JZE6-F1
#
_entry.id   AF-A0A3B1JZE6-F1
#
_cell.length_a   1.000
_cell.length_b   1.000
_cell.length_c   1.000
_cell.angle_alpha   90.00
_cell.angle_beta   90.00
_cell.angle_gamma   90.00
#
_symmetry.space_group_name_H-M   'P 1'
#
loop_
_entity.id
_entity.type
_entity.pdbx_description
1 polymer ?
#
loop_
_entity_poly.entity_id
_entity_poly.type
_entity_poly.pdbx_seq_one_letter_code
_entity_poly.pdbx_strand_id
1 'polypeptide(L)'
;LSIFLNSFFVFCMIFPQQGTERLKQPLKALLGSLVGCNSTVHITILVMVFNNIFLTFGSQIMRWYTPSIVIYIMTASVNSSHWLNVFYCLQIIPVRHPYSIWFKKNLRVFVYCSLTIKIVICCLLGISVNVTSLSSFYSDMTDSLLTFTVAAFWIRLSFFILSLCLMLTSSSLTVVFLRRHMKNMEKSSGSCSSPQRQRQIRVTIMCITIQALLHITCSILVIIEQLILGVSIILFDTNRNILCTVISLYSFGTTINLGLSQGVFRQIVEFYIKSKCM
;
A
#
# COMPACT_ATOMS: atom_id res chain seq x y z
N LEU A 1 17.94 -0.49 4.66
CA LEU A 1 17.08 -0.71 5.85
C LEU A 1 15.74 -1.38 5.51
N SER A 2 14.89 -0.77 4.67
CA SER A 2 13.57 -1.33 4.32
C SER A 2 13.62 -2.76 3.76
N ILE A 3 14.60 -3.06 2.89
CA ILE A 3 14.79 -4.42 2.34
C ILE A 3 15.04 -5.45 3.45
N PHE A 4 15.89 -5.12 4.44
CA PHE A 4 16.17 -6.01 5.57
C PHE A 4 14.91 -6.25 6.44
N LEU A 5 14.15 -5.19 6.73
CA LEU A 5 12.91 -5.29 7.50
C LEU A 5 11.87 -6.15 6.76
N ASN A 6 11.69 -5.94 5.46
CA ASN A 6 10.77 -6.73 4.67
C ASN A 6 11.22 -8.20 4.55
N SER A 7 12.53 -8.44 4.36
CA SER A 7 13.09 -9.80 4.34
C SER A 7 12.85 -10.53 5.66
N PHE A 8 13.02 -9.82 6.78
CA PHE A 8 12.69 -10.35 8.11
C PHE A 8 11.20 -10.69 8.23
N PHE A 9 10.29 -9.83 7.76
CA PHE A 9 8.86 -10.14 7.78
C PHE A 9 8.46 -11.30 6.88
N VAL A 10 9.08 -11.44 5.70
CA VAL A 10 8.89 -12.61 4.83
C VAL A 10 9.32 -13.88 5.55
N PHE A 11 10.49 -13.86 6.18
CA PHE A 11 10.98 -14.98 6.98
C PHE A 11 9.99 -15.36 8.10
N CYS A 12 9.51 -14.38 8.86
CA CYS A 12 8.51 -14.58 9.92
C CYS A 12 7.18 -15.15 9.39
N MET A 13 6.77 -14.82 8.16
CA MET A 13 5.55 -15.35 7.54
C MET A 13 5.69 -16.78 6.99
N ILE A 14 6.90 -17.17 6.58
CA ILE A 14 7.22 -18.51 6.07
C ILE A 14 7.44 -19.49 7.23
N PHE A 15 8.13 -19.03 8.28
CA PHE A 15 8.47 -19.83 9.46
C PHE A 15 7.69 -19.32 10.68
N PRO A 16 6.37 -19.57 10.77
CA PRO A 16 5.62 -19.21 11.96
C PRO A 16 6.12 -20.02 13.16
N GLN A 17 6.44 -19.34 14.26
CA GLN A 17 6.85 -19.98 15.50
C GLN A 17 5.72 -20.89 16.04
N GLN A 18 6.09 -22.02 16.64
CA GLN A 18 5.12 -22.92 17.27
C GLN A 18 4.39 -22.17 18.40
N GLY A 19 3.06 -22.04 18.28
CA GLY A 19 2.19 -21.39 19.27
C GLY A 19 1.64 -20.01 18.90
N THR A 20 2.05 -19.41 17.78
CA THR A 20 1.43 -18.15 17.30
C THR A 20 0.14 -18.45 16.52
N GLU A 21 -0.92 -17.67 16.74
CA GLU A 21 -2.19 -17.81 16.00
C GLU A 21 -1.93 -17.80 14.49
N ARG A 22 -2.33 -18.85 13.79
CA ARG A 22 -2.18 -18.93 12.32
C ARG A 22 -2.93 -17.76 11.68
N LEU A 23 -2.21 -16.90 10.94
CA LEU A 23 -2.83 -15.80 10.21
C LEU A 23 -3.93 -16.32 9.27
N LYS A 24 -5.11 -15.70 9.32
CA LYS A 24 -6.25 -16.06 8.46
C LYS A 24 -5.91 -15.87 6.99
N GLN A 25 -6.46 -16.72 6.14
CA GLN A 25 -6.05 -16.88 4.73
C GLN A 25 -6.29 -15.71 3.74
N PRO A 26 -7.05 -14.63 4.01
CA PRO A 26 -6.88 -13.42 3.18
C PRO A 26 -5.80 -12.49 3.75
N LEU A 27 -5.59 -12.50 5.07
CA LEU A 27 -4.64 -11.61 5.74
C LEU A 27 -3.19 -11.96 5.37
N LYS A 28 -2.85 -13.26 5.37
CA LYS A 28 -1.51 -13.72 4.97
C LYS A 28 -1.18 -13.34 3.52
N ALA A 29 -2.14 -13.49 2.61
CA ALA A 29 -1.97 -13.14 1.20
C ALA A 29 -1.78 -11.63 1.01
N LEU A 30 -2.60 -10.81 1.67
CA LEU A 30 -2.48 -9.35 1.63
C LEU A 30 -1.16 -8.84 2.22
N LEU A 31 -0.73 -9.43 3.33
CA LEU A 31 0.50 -9.07 4.00
C LEU A 31 1.73 -9.51 3.19
N GLY A 32 1.70 -10.73 2.64
CA GLY A 32 2.73 -11.22 1.72
C GLY A 32 2.82 -10.35 0.46
N SER A 33 1.68 -9.99 -0.13
CA SER A 33 1.61 -9.08 -1.27
C SER A 33 2.21 -7.71 -0.93
N LEU A 34 1.84 -7.13 0.22
CA LEU A 34 2.34 -5.83 0.66
C LEU A 34 3.86 -5.82 0.89
N VAL A 35 4.36 -6.78 1.68
CA VAL A 35 5.80 -6.90 1.98
C VAL A 35 6.60 -7.25 0.72
N GLY A 36 6.05 -8.11 -0.15
CA GLY A 36 6.62 -8.44 -1.45
C GLY A 36 6.73 -7.21 -2.35
N CYS A 37 5.64 -6.48 -2.54
CA CYS A 37 5.63 -5.25 -3.35
C CYS A 37 6.62 -4.21 -2.80
N ASN A 38 6.63 -3.98 -1.49
CA ASN A 38 7.59 -3.05 -0.86
C ASN A 38 9.04 -3.47 -1.09
N SER A 39 9.35 -4.76 -1.00
CA SER A 39 10.67 -5.30 -1.30
C SER A 39 11.06 -5.06 -2.75
N THR A 40 10.18 -5.42 -3.68
CA THR A 40 10.41 -5.27 -5.12
C THR A 40 10.59 -3.79 -5.48
N VAL A 41 9.79 -2.87 -4.92
CA VAL A 41 9.95 -1.41 -5.12
C VAL A 41 11.36 -0.97 -4.73
N HIS A 42 11.85 -1.35 -3.55
CA HIS A 42 13.18 -0.93 -3.11
C HIS A 42 14.30 -1.57 -3.92
N ILE A 43 14.15 -2.83 -4.36
CA ILE A 43 15.11 -3.48 -5.25
C ILE A 43 15.13 -2.76 -6.61
N THR A 44 13.98 -2.47 -7.20
CA THR A 44 13.89 -1.78 -8.49
C THR A 44 14.46 -0.37 -8.42
N ILE A 45 14.19 0.38 -7.34
CA ILE A 45 14.78 1.71 -7.13
C ILE A 45 16.31 1.61 -6.96
N LEU A 46 16.81 0.60 -6.24
CA LEU A 46 18.25 0.39 -6.08
C LEU A 46 18.92 0.07 -7.41
N VAL A 47 18.30 -0.79 -8.23
CA VAL A 47 18.76 -1.09 -9.60
C VAL A 47 18.77 0.18 -10.45
N MET A 48 17.73 1.01 -10.36
CA MET A 48 17.66 2.28 -11.08
C MET A 48 18.80 3.23 -10.69
N VAL A 49 19.04 3.40 -9.39
CA VAL A 49 20.13 4.24 -8.88
C VAL A 49 21.49 3.70 -9.31
N PHE A 50 21.70 2.39 -9.21
CA PHE A 50 22.93 1.74 -9.63
C PHE A 50 23.18 1.91 -11.13
N ASN A 51 22.16 1.70 -11.96
CA ASN A 51 22.25 1.92 -13.40
C ASN A 51 22.57 3.38 -13.74
N ASN A 52 21.93 4.34 -13.07
CA ASN A 52 22.21 5.76 -13.32
C ASN A 52 23.64 6.18 -12.92
N ILE A 53 24.23 5.56 -11.90
CA ILE A 53 25.57 5.89 -11.41
C ILE A 53 26.66 5.17 -12.22
N PHE A 54 26.51 3.88 -12.47
CA PHE A 54 27.56 3.03 -13.05
C PHE A 54 27.43 2.80 -14.55
N LEU A 55 26.22 2.91 -15.10
CA LEU A 55 25.93 2.66 -16.51
C LEU A 55 25.39 3.96 -17.12
N THR A 56 26.30 4.89 -17.43
CA THR A 56 25.98 6.13 -18.17
C THR A 56 25.26 5.86 -19.51
N PHE A 57 25.37 4.62 -20.01
CA PHE A 57 24.70 4.07 -21.20
C PHE A 57 23.64 3.00 -20.88
N GLY A 58 22.97 3.07 -19.73
CA GLY A 58 21.75 2.29 -19.52
C GLY A 58 20.78 2.58 -20.66
N SER A 59 20.38 1.54 -21.43
CA SER A 59 19.51 1.69 -22.60
C SER A 59 18.34 2.64 -22.29
N GLN A 60 18.04 3.60 -23.17
CA GLN A 60 16.93 4.56 -22.94
C GLN A 60 15.63 3.84 -22.53
N ILE A 61 15.42 2.64 -23.08
CA ILE A 61 14.37 1.69 -22.72
C ILE A 61 14.27 1.50 -21.19
N MET A 62 15.36 1.17 -20.50
CA MET A 62 15.34 0.98 -19.05
C MET A 62 14.93 2.25 -18.30
N ARG A 63 15.32 3.43 -18.77
CA ARG A 63 14.95 4.71 -18.15
C ARG A 63 13.46 5.03 -18.28
N TRP A 64 12.83 4.61 -19.38
CA TRP A 64 11.39 4.82 -19.61
C TRP A 64 10.50 3.79 -18.89
N TYR A 65 10.87 2.50 -18.91
CA TYR A 65 10.03 1.45 -18.34
C TYR A 65 10.18 1.31 -16.82
N THR A 66 11.38 1.53 -16.27
CA THR A 66 11.65 1.30 -14.84
C THR A 66 10.74 2.12 -13.92
N PRO A 67 10.55 3.43 -14.13
CA PRO A 67 9.67 4.20 -13.26
C PRO A 67 8.20 3.79 -13.37
N SER A 68 7.74 3.43 -14.57
CA SER A 68 6.38 2.90 -14.75
C SER A 68 6.18 1.61 -13.96
N ILE A 69 7.15 0.69 -13.98
CA ILE A 69 7.14 -0.54 -13.18
C ILE A 69 7.08 -0.21 -11.68
N VAL A 70 7.87 0.75 -11.21
CA VAL A 70 7.84 1.20 -9.79
C VAL A 70 6.46 1.71 -9.41
N ILE A 71 5.83 2.54 -10.24
CA ILE A 71 4.47 3.06 -10.00
C ILE A 71 3.44 1.91 -9.95
N TYR A 72 3.54 0.91 -10.82
CA TYR A 72 2.62 -0.23 -10.83
C TYR A 72 2.76 -1.08 -9.57
N ILE A 73 3.99 -1.44 -9.20
CA ILE A 73 4.24 -2.23 -7.98
C ILE A 73 3.79 -1.45 -6.74
N MET A 74 4.04 -0.14 -6.72
CA MET A 74 3.57 0.74 -5.66
C MET A 74 2.05 0.78 -5.58
N THR A 75 1.35 0.86 -6.71
CA THR A 75 -0.11 0.84 -6.76
C THR A 75 -0.70 -0.47 -6.23
N ALA A 76 0.02 -1.59 -6.44
CA ALA A 76 -0.31 -2.89 -5.85
C ALA A 76 -0.06 -2.94 -4.33
N SER A 77 1.05 -2.35 -3.85
CA SER A 77 1.33 -2.16 -2.42
C SER A 77 0.23 -1.36 -1.74
N VAL A 78 -0.11 -0.19 -2.31
CA VAL A 78 -1.22 0.66 -1.86
C VAL A 78 -2.54 -0.09 -1.78
N ASN A 79 -2.87 -0.89 -2.80
CA ASN A 79 -4.08 -1.70 -2.79
C ASN A 79 -4.09 -2.73 -1.67
N SER A 80 -2.95 -3.40 -1.46
CA SER A 80 -2.81 -4.39 -0.39
C SER A 80 -2.98 -3.74 0.98
N SER A 81 -2.37 -2.56 1.20
CA SER A 81 -2.56 -1.78 2.43
C SER A 81 -4.02 -1.33 2.62
N HIS A 82 -4.71 -0.92 1.57
CA HIS A 82 -6.11 -0.52 1.64
C HIS A 82 -6.99 -1.70 2.10
N TRP A 83 -6.84 -2.87 1.47
CA TRP A 83 -7.61 -4.06 1.84
C TRP A 83 -7.28 -4.56 3.25
N LEU A 84 -6.03 -4.41 3.72
CA LEU A 84 -5.69 -4.66 5.12
C LEU A 84 -6.48 -3.75 6.06
N ASN A 85 -6.54 -2.44 5.79
CA ASN A 85 -7.33 -1.51 6.61
C ASN A 85 -8.83 -1.84 6.62
N VAL A 86 -9.40 -2.17 5.46
CA VAL A 86 -10.81 -2.61 5.37
C VAL A 86 -11.03 -3.90 6.16
N PHE A 87 -10.11 -4.86 6.06
CA PHE A 87 -10.19 -6.12 6.78
C PHE A 87 -10.15 -5.89 8.31
N TYR A 88 -9.25 -5.03 8.79
CA TYR A 88 -9.20 -4.65 10.21
C TYR A 88 -10.47 -3.92 10.67
N CYS A 89 -10.97 -2.98 9.86
CA CYS A 89 -12.20 -2.26 10.14
C CYS A 89 -13.39 -3.22 10.37
N LEU A 90 -13.56 -4.21 9.49
CA LEU A 90 -14.63 -5.22 9.60
C LEU A 90 -14.45 -6.22 10.75
N GLN A 91 -13.22 -6.40 11.24
CA GLN A 91 -12.95 -7.23 12.41
C GLN A 91 -13.24 -6.49 13.71
N ILE A 92 -12.87 -5.21 13.78
CA ILE A 92 -12.99 -4.39 14.98
C ILE A 92 -14.45 -3.94 15.19
N ILE A 93 -15.14 -3.52 14.13
CA ILE A 93 -16.50 -2.99 14.23
C ILE A 93 -17.50 -4.16 14.27
N PRO A 94 -18.37 -4.25 15.30
CA PRO A 94 -19.45 -5.22 15.34
C PRO A 94 -20.46 -4.90 14.25
N VAL A 95 -20.58 -5.83 13.31
CA VAL A 95 -21.38 -5.65 12.10
C VAL A 95 -22.84 -5.97 12.39
N ARG A 96 -23.72 -4.96 12.35
CA ARG A 96 -25.16 -5.13 12.63
C ARG A 96 -26.04 -5.26 11.38
N HIS A 97 -25.62 -4.71 10.23
CA HIS A 97 -26.43 -4.74 9.01
C HIS A 97 -26.22 -6.04 8.21
N PRO A 98 -27.29 -6.60 7.61
CA PRO A 98 -27.24 -7.86 6.85
C PRO A 98 -26.27 -7.78 5.66
N TYR A 99 -26.23 -6.64 4.96
CA TYR A 99 -25.28 -6.40 3.87
C TYR A 99 -23.82 -6.49 4.31
N SER A 100 -23.50 -5.93 5.47
CA SER A 100 -22.13 -5.94 5.98
C SER A 100 -21.74 -7.32 6.52
N ILE A 101 -22.70 -8.11 7.04
CA ILE A 101 -22.48 -9.52 7.41
C ILE A 101 -22.16 -10.34 6.16
N TRP A 102 -22.96 -10.15 5.11
CA TRP A 102 -22.72 -10.79 3.81
C TRP A 102 -21.37 -10.39 3.22
N PHE A 103 -21.03 -9.10 3.25
CA PHE A 103 -19.74 -8.60 2.77
C PHE A 103 -18.58 -9.21 3.55
N LYS A 104 -18.68 -9.27 4.88
CA LYS A 104 -17.69 -9.91 5.75
C LYS A 104 -17.52 -11.41 5.44
N LYS A 105 -18.60 -12.12 5.10
CA LYS A 105 -18.56 -13.53 4.68
C LYS A 105 -17.85 -13.73 3.34
N ASN A 106 -18.04 -12.81 2.39
CA ASN A 106 -17.48 -12.88 1.04
C ASN A 106 -16.18 -12.09 0.85
N LEU A 107 -15.64 -11.51 1.91
CA LEU A 107 -14.48 -10.61 1.88
C LEU A 107 -13.25 -11.21 1.19
N ARG A 108 -13.05 -12.53 1.32
CA ARG A 108 -11.95 -13.25 0.65
C ARG A 108 -12.03 -13.10 -0.87
N VAL A 109 -13.23 -13.27 -1.44
CA VAL A 109 -13.45 -13.17 -2.89
C VAL A 109 -13.21 -11.73 -3.34
N PHE A 110 -13.73 -10.74 -2.62
CA PHE A 110 -13.53 -9.32 -2.94
C PHE A 110 -12.06 -8.91 -2.93
N VAL A 111 -11.28 -9.36 -1.93
CA VAL A 111 -9.85 -9.09 -1.85
C VAL A 111 -9.11 -9.67 -3.06
N TYR A 112 -9.35 -10.93 -3.40
CA TYR A 112 -8.69 -11.56 -4.55
C TYR A 112 -9.12 -10.92 -5.87
N CYS A 113 -10.42 -10.71 -6.08
CA CYS A 113 -10.93 -10.04 -7.27
C CYS A 113 -10.35 -8.63 -7.41
N SER A 114 -10.24 -7.86 -6.34
CA SER A 114 -9.67 -6.52 -6.41
C SER A 114 -8.16 -6.53 -6.70
N LEU A 115 -7.41 -7.47 -6.12
CA LEU A 115 -5.99 -7.66 -6.48
C LEU A 115 -5.85 -8.00 -7.96
N THR A 116 -6.63 -8.96 -8.46
CA THR A 116 -6.60 -9.40 -9.87
C THR A 116 -7.02 -8.29 -10.82
N ILE A 117 -8.16 -7.64 -10.57
CA ILE A 117 -8.67 -6.54 -11.40
C ILE A 117 -7.64 -5.41 -11.48
N LYS A 118 -6.99 -5.07 -10.36
CA LYS A 118 -6.02 -3.98 -10.34
C LYS A 118 -4.73 -4.33 -11.06
N ILE A 119 -4.26 -5.59 -10.98
CA ILE A 119 -3.14 -6.09 -11.78
C ILE A 119 -3.50 -6.05 -13.26
N VAL A 120 -4.67 -6.56 -13.65
CA VAL A 120 -5.13 -6.62 -15.04
C VAL A 120 -5.28 -5.22 -15.63
N ILE A 121 -5.96 -4.31 -14.91
CA ILE A 121 -6.13 -2.91 -15.32
C ILE A 121 -4.78 -2.19 -15.38
N CYS A 122 -3.91 -2.30 -14.37
CA CYS A 122 -2.59 -1.65 -14.39
C CYS A 122 -1.68 -2.20 -15.48
N CYS A 123 -1.60 -3.52 -15.66
CA CYS A 123 -0.69 -4.11 -16.63
C CYS A 123 -1.19 -3.88 -18.06
N LEU A 124 -2.45 -4.17 -18.36
CA LEU A 124 -2.96 -4.08 -19.74
C LEU A 124 -3.09 -2.63 -20.21
N LEU A 125 -3.77 -1.77 -19.43
CA LEU A 125 -3.90 -0.36 -19.82
C LEU A 125 -2.55 0.36 -19.69
N GLY A 126 -1.75 0.00 -18.69
CA GLY A 126 -0.46 0.64 -18.42
C GLY A 126 0.53 0.49 -19.56
N ILE A 127 0.69 -0.75 -20.03
CA ILE A 127 1.53 -1.07 -21.18
C ILE A 127 0.97 -0.42 -22.45
N SER A 128 -0.36 -0.48 -22.66
CA SER A 128 -0.95 0.13 -23.86
C SER A 128 -0.70 1.63 -23.92
N VAL A 129 -0.88 2.36 -22.82
CA VAL A 129 -0.64 3.81 -22.76
C VAL A 129 0.84 4.15 -22.99
N ASN A 130 1.77 3.42 -22.37
CA ASN A 130 3.21 3.64 -22.57
C ASN A 130 3.65 3.35 -24.01
N VAL A 131 3.10 2.30 -24.63
CA VAL A 131 3.38 1.97 -26.04
C VAL A 131 2.82 3.07 -26.96
N THR A 132 1.60 3.55 -26.70
CA THR A 132 1.02 4.64 -27.49
C THR A 132 1.74 5.98 -27.31
N SER A 133 2.30 6.26 -26.13
CA SER A 133 3.12 7.46 -25.90
C SER A 133 4.48 7.39 -26.59
N LEU A 134 5.02 6.18 -26.76
CA LEU A 134 6.24 5.97 -27.53
C LEU A 134 5.96 6.15 -29.03
N SER A 135 4.84 5.63 -29.54
CA SER A 135 4.47 5.82 -30.95
C SER A 135 4.16 7.28 -31.28
N SER A 136 3.54 8.04 -30.37
CA SER A 136 3.28 9.48 -30.59
C SER A 136 4.54 10.34 -30.67
N PHE A 137 5.67 9.85 -30.14
CA PHE A 137 6.97 10.53 -30.29
C PHE A 137 7.55 10.34 -31.69
N TYR A 138 7.13 9.31 -32.43
CA TYR A 138 7.66 8.94 -33.74
C TYR A 138 6.70 9.17 -34.92
N SER A 139 5.39 9.32 -34.66
CA SER A 139 4.37 9.52 -35.69
C SER A 139 3.26 10.48 -35.23
N ASP A 140 2.70 11.26 -36.15
CA ASP A 140 1.50 12.07 -35.90
C ASP A 140 0.37 11.20 -35.32
N MET A 141 -0.17 11.63 -34.18
CA MET A 141 -1.23 10.91 -33.47
C MET A 141 -2.54 10.97 -34.26
N THR A 142 -3.20 9.81 -34.42
CA THR A 142 -4.59 9.75 -34.88
C THR A 142 -5.55 10.08 -33.72
N ASP A 143 -6.62 10.84 -33.97
CA ASP A 143 -7.62 11.27 -32.96
C ASP A 143 -8.20 10.13 -32.10
N SER A 144 -8.29 8.91 -32.65
CA SER A 144 -8.77 7.73 -31.95
C SER A 144 -7.84 7.28 -30.81
N LEU A 145 -6.52 7.41 -30.98
CA LEU A 145 -5.50 7.06 -29.99
C LEU A 145 -5.50 8.07 -28.83
N LEU A 146 -5.65 9.36 -29.14
CA LEU A 146 -5.76 10.41 -28.14
C LEU A 146 -7.02 10.23 -27.28
N THR A 147 -8.14 9.89 -27.90
CA THR A 147 -9.39 9.61 -27.17
C THR A 147 -9.23 8.41 -26.22
N PHE A 148 -8.55 7.36 -26.66
CA PHE A 148 -8.29 6.18 -25.82
C PHE A 148 -7.35 6.48 -24.64
N THR A 149 -6.27 7.22 -24.84
CA THR A 149 -5.32 7.57 -23.76
C THR A 149 -5.97 8.47 -22.72
N VAL A 150 -6.77 9.46 -23.14
CA VAL A 150 -7.55 10.33 -22.25
C VAL A 150 -8.59 9.51 -21.46
N ALA A 151 -9.35 8.63 -22.11
CA ALA A 151 -10.31 7.77 -21.42
C ALA A 151 -9.63 6.86 -20.39
N ALA A 152 -8.50 6.23 -20.75
CA ALA A 152 -7.72 5.39 -19.85
C ALA A 152 -7.19 6.17 -18.64
N PHE A 153 -6.75 7.42 -18.85
CA PHE A 153 -6.33 8.32 -17.79
C PHE A 153 -7.45 8.60 -16.79
N TRP A 154 -8.63 9.01 -17.28
CA TRP A 154 -9.79 9.31 -16.43
C TRP A 154 -10.25 8.09 -15.64
N ILE A 155 -10.32 6.92 -16.28
CA ILE A 155 -10.69 5.67 -15.61
C ILE A 155 -9.73 5.37 -14.44
N ARG A 156 -8.41 5.49 -14.66
CA ARG A 156 -7.41 5.28 -13.60
C ARG A 156 -7.58 6.27 -12.46
N LEU A 157 -7.77 7.55 -12.79
CA LEU A 157 -7.95 8.61 -11.80
C LEU A 157 -9.19 8.34 -10.95
N SER A 158 -10.32 7.97 -11.57
CA SER A 158 -11.56 7.62 -10.85
C SER A 158 -11.39 6.43 -9.92
N PHE A 159 -10.76 5.34 -10.36
CA PHE A 159 -10.49 4.18 -9.50
C PHE A 159 -9.57 4.54 -8.32
N PHE A 160 -8.61 5.42 -8.55
CA PHE A 160 -7.67 5.85 -7.52
C PHE A 160 -8.33 6.74 -6.47
N ILE A 161 -9.14 7.72 -6.89
CA ILE A 161 -9.96 8.56 -6.00
C ILE A 161 -10.94 7.71 -5.20
N LEU A 162 -11.63 6.75 -5.84
CA LEU A 162 -12.54 5.84 -5.14
C LEU A 162 -11.81 5.05 -4.05
N SER A 163 -10.61 4.54 -4.35
CA SER A 163 -9.77 3.83 -3.37
C SER A 163 -9.36 4.74 -2.19
N LEU A 164 -9.05 6.02 -2.46
CA LEU A 164 -8.75 7.01 -1.42
C LEU A 164 -9.94 7.26 -0.51
N CYS A 165 -11.13 7.48 -1.08
CA CYS A 165 -12.35 7.70 -0.32
C CYS A 165 -12.65 6.50 0.58
N LEU A 166 -12.61 5.27 0.05
CA LEU A 166 -12.84 4.06 0.82
C LEU A 166 -11.82 3.86 1.95
N MET A 167 -10.53 4.15 1.69
CA MET A 167 -9.50 4.07 2.72
C MET A 167 -9.69 5.11 3.83
N LEU A 168 -10.07 6.35 3.48
CA LEU A 168 -10.37 7.41 4.44
C LEU A 168 -11.59 7.06 5.29
N THR A 169 -12.67 6.62 4.68
CA THR A 169 -13.90 6.21 5.38
C THR A 169 -13.61 5.04 6.32
N SER A 170 -12.92 4.00 5.84
CA SER A 170 -12.62 2.81 6.65
C SER A 170 -11.71 3.14 7.84
N SER A 171 -10.68 3.97 7.63
CA SER A 171 -9.76 4.40 8.68
C SER A 171 -10.46 5.29 9.71
N SER A 172 -11.26 6.26 9.25
CA SER A 172 -12.00 7.19 10.13
C SER A 172 -13.02 6.44 10.99
N LEU A 173 -13.79 5.51 10.40
CA LEU A 173 -14.74 4.67 11.14
C LEU A 173 -14.04 3.84 12.22
N THR A 174 -12.89 3.25 11.89
CA THR A 174 -12.10 2.46 12.85
C THR A 174 -11.59 3.33 14.01
N VAL A 175 -11.06 4.52 13.71
CA VAL A 175 -10.56 5.45 14.73
C VAL A 175 -11.69 5.96 15.64
N VAL A 176 -12.82 6.37 15.08
CA VAL A 176 -13.98 6.84 15.86
C VAL A 176 -14.50 5.73 16.76
N PHE A 177 -14.61 4.50 16.23
CA PHE A 177 -15.05 3.35 17.00
C PHE A 177 -14.09 3.04 18.16
N LEU A 178 -12.78 2.97 17.89
CA LEU A 178 -11.78 2.68 18.91
C LEU A 178 -11.70 3.78 19.97
N ARG A 179 -11.78 5.06 19.59
CA ARG A 179 -11.85 6.19 20.53
C ARG A 179 -13.08 6.10 21.42
N ARG A 180 -14.24 5.81 20.84
CA ARG A 180 -15.49 5.63 21.60
C ARG A 180 -15.40 4.42 22.54
N HIS A 181 -14.84 3.31 22.08
CA HIS A 181 -14.63 2.12 22.90
C HIS A 181 -13.72 2.42 24.09
N MET A 182 -12.60 3.11 23.86
CA MET A 182 -11.67 3.53 24.93
C MET A 182 -12.35 4.46 25.95
N LYS A 183 -13.09 5.47 25.49
CA LYS A 183 -13.85 6.39 26.38
C LYS A 183 -14.93 5.67 27.19
N ASN A 184 -15.56 4.65 26.61
CA ASN A 184 -16.56 3.86 27.31
C ASN A 184 -15.91 2.94 28.35
N MET A 185 -14.74 2.35 28.05
CA MET A 185 -13.98 1.55 29.03
C MET A 185 -13.56 2.38 30.24
N GLU A 186 -13.10 3.61 30.03
CA GLU A 186 -12.75 4.54 31.12
C GLU A 186 -13.94 4.84 32.04
N LYS A 187 -15.15 4.92 31.47
CA LYS A 187 -16.40 5.17 32.22
C LYS A 187 -16.97 3.94 32.92
N SER A 188 -16.77 2.74 32.37
CA SER A 188 -17.41 1.51 32.86
C SER A 188 -16.52 0.66 33.75
N SER A 189 -15.20 0.87 33.77
CA SER A 189 -14.30 0.11 34.64
C SER A 189 -13.80 0.97 35.81
N GLY A 190 -14.32 0.70 37.00
CA GLY A 190 -13.50 0.82 38.21
C GLY A 190 -12.31 -0.14 38.09
N SER A 191 -11.09 0.42 38.25
CA SER A 191 -9.78 -0.22 38.51
C SER A 191 -9.27 -1.45 37.71
N CYS A 192 -10.03 -2.07 36.80
CA CYS A 192 -9.68 -3.41 36.28
C CYS A 192 -9.51 -3.53 34.74
N SER A 193 -9.20 -2.44 34.02
CA SER A 193 -8.66 -2.56 32.65
C SER A 193 -7.15 -2.36 32.66
N SER A 194 -6.38 -3.34 32.16
CA SER A 194 -4.92 -3.26 32.24
C SER A 194 -4.39 -2.07 31.41
N PRO A 195 -3.48 -1.25 31.96
CA PRO A 195 -2.87 -0.11 31.26
C PRO A 195 -2.25 -0.50 29.90
N GLN A 196 -1.78 -1.74 29.81
CA GLN A 196 -1.20 -2.33 28.60
C GLN A 196 -2.21 -2.43 27.44
N ARG A 197 -3.47 -2.80 27.71
CA ARG A 197 -4.51 -2.93 26.67
C ARG A 197 -4.92 -1.56 26.12
N GLN A 198 -5.05 -0.56 26.98
CA GLN A 198 -5.32 0.82 26.54
C GLN A 198 -4.16 1.41 25.73
N ARG A 199 -2.91 1.16 26.15
CA ARG A 199 -1.72 1.55 25.39
C ARG A 199 -1.70 0.90 24.01
N GLN A 200 -2.04 -0.39 23.90
CA GLN A 200 -2.13 -1.09 22.62
C GLN A 200 -3.20 -0.47 21.70
N ILE A 201 -4.40 -0.19 22.21
CA ILE A 201 -5.46 0.48 21.42
C ILE A 201 -4.98 1.84 20.90
N ARG A 202 -4.31 2.63 21.75
CA ARG A 202 -3.76 3.94 21.35
C ARG A 202 -2.71 3.81 20.25
N VAL A 203 -1.80 2.85 20.35
CA VAL A 203 -0.79 2.58 19.31
C VAL A 203 -1.47 2.18 18.00
N THR A 204 -2.48 1.31 18.03
CA THR A 204 -3.23 0.93 16.83
C THR A 204 -3.94 2.14 16.17
N ILE A 205 -4.54 3.03 16.96
CA ILE A 205 -5.14 4.28 16.43
C ILE A 205 -4.08 5.13 15.73
N MET A 206 -2.90 5.29 16.34
CA MET A 206 -1.80 6.04 15.75
C MET A 206 -1.30 5.40 14.46
N CYS A 207 -1.09 4.08 14.43
CA CYS A 207 -0.67 3.35 13.23
C CYS A 207 -1.69 3.49 12.09
N ILE A 208 -3.00 3.38 12.36
CA ILE A 208 -4.04 3.56 11.34
C ILE A 208 -4.02 5.00 10.81
N THR A 209 -3.87 5.99 11.68
CA THR A 209 -3.85 7.41 11.29
C THR A 209 -2.61 7.75 10.46
N ILE A 210 -1.44 7.27 10.88
CA ILE A 210 -0.18 7.45 10.13
C ILE A 210 -0.26 6.74 8.79
N GLN A 211 -0.82 5.53 8.72
CA GLN A 211 -1.00 4.80 7.46
C GLN A 211 -1.94 5.55 6.50
N ALA A 212 -3.03 6.14 7.02
CA ALA A 212 -3.93 6.97 6.22
C ALA A 212 -3.21 8.23 5.70
N LEU A 213 -2.44 8.91 6.55
CA LEU A 213 -1.67 10.09 6.15
C LEU A 213 -0.62 9.76 5.08
N LEU A 214 0.18 8.71 5.28
CA LEU A 214 1.16 8.23 4.30
C LEU A 214 0.51 7.93 2.96
N HIS A 215 -0.67 7.28 2.99
CA HIS A 215 -1.41 6.97 1.78
C HIS A 215 -1.93 8.23 1.08
N ILE A 216 -2.50 9.20 1.80
CA ILE A 216 -2.97 10.46 1.23
C ILE A 216 -1.80 11.22 0.59
N THR A 217 -0.70 11.40 1.32
CA THR A 217 0.49 12.11 0.82
C THR A 217 1.03 11.44 -0.44
N CYS A 218 1.21 10.13 -0.43
CA CYS A 218 1.68 9.41 -1.61
C CYS A 218 0.70 9.51 -2.78
N SER A 219 -0.60 9.46 -2.49
CA SER A 219 -1.64 9.49 -3.51
C SER A 219 -1.77 10.86 -4.17
N ILE A 220 -1.71 11.94 -3.40
CA ILE A 220 -1.70 13.31 -3.92
C ILE A 220 -0.52 13.50 -4.86
N LEU A 221 0.66 13.03 -4.49
CA LEU A 221 1.86 13.18 -5.31
C LEU A 221 1.79 12.37 -6.61
N VAL A 222 1.27 11.14 -6.58
CA VAL A 222 1.00 10.36 -7.80
C VAL A 222 -0.03 11.04 -8.69
N ILE A 223 -1.10 11.61 -8.11
CA ILE A 223 -2.11 12.35 -8.88
C ILE A 223 -1.50 13.60 -9.53
N ILE A 224 -0.71 14.36 -8.77
CA ILE A 224 -0.03 15.56 -9.27
C ILE A 224 0.89 15.19 -10.43
N GLU A 225 1.72 14.14 -10.29
CA GLU A 225 2.59 13.70 -11.37
C GLU A 225 1.81 13.27 -12.61
N GLN A 226 0.72 12.52 -12.44
CA GLN A 226 -0.13 12.07 -13.55
C GLN A 226 -0.85 13.25 -14.23
N LEU A 227 -1.32 14.25 -13.47
CA LEU A 227 -1.93 15.47 -14.00
C LEU A 227 -0.90 16.35 -14.73
N ILE A 228 0.30 16.51 -14.17
CA ILE A 228 1.37 17.27 -14.80
C ILE A 228 1.74 16.61 -16.13
N LEU A 229 1.96 15.29 -16.15
CA LEU A 229 2.25 14.55 -17.39
C LEU A 229 1.12 14.65 -18.43
N GLY A 230 -0.14 14.77 -17.99
CA GLY A 230 -1.31 14.90 -18.86
C GLY A 230 -1.53 16.31 -19.42
N VAL A 231 -1.10 17.36 -18.70
CA VAL A 231 -1.35 18.77 -19.07
C VAL A 231 -0.12 19.44 -19.69
N SER A 232 1.09 19.08 -19.26
CA SER A 232 2.32 19.77 -19.65
C SER A 232 3.52 18.80 -19.75
N ILE A 233 4.29 18.87 -20.85
CA ILE A 233 5.58 18.16 -21.03
C ILE A 233 6.71 18.82 -20.20
N ILE A 234 6.39 19.70 -19.25
CA ILE A 234 7.41 20.45 -18.51
C ILE A 234 8.10 19.52 -17.49
N LEU A 235 9.44 19.55 -17.50
CA LEU A 235 10.45 18.77 -16.75
C LEU A 235 10.34 18.83 -15.19
N PHE A 236 9.16 18.74 -14.58
CA PHE A 236 9.03 18.87 -13.12
C PHE A 236 9.78 17.76 -12.35
N ASP A 237 10.00 16.59 -12.96
CA ASP A 237 10.87 15.52 -12.43
C ASP A 237 11.31 14.54 -13.53
N THR A 238 12.16 14.97 -14.47
CA THR A 238 12.59 14.16 -15.64
C THR A 238 13.22 12.82 -15.28
N ASN A 239 13.80 12.72 -14.08
CA ASN A 239 14.41 11.49 -13.57
C ASN A 239 13.50 10.73 -12.58
N ARG A 240 12.30 11.27 -12.28
CA ARG A 240 11.33 10.71 -11.32
C ARG A 240 11.95 10.43 -9.94
N ASN A 241 12.93 11.23 -9.54
CA ASN A 241 13.68 11.05 -8.29
C ASN A 241 12.84 11.45 -7.08
N ILE A 242 12.03 12.51 -7.20
CA ILE A 242 11.13 12.97 -6.15
C ILE A 242 10.06 11.90 -5.93
N LEU A 243 9.48 11.40 -7.02
CA LEU A 243 8.52 10.30 -6.95
C LEU A 243 9.12 9.06 -6.27
N CYS A 244 10.29 8.61 -6.70
CA CYS A 244 10.94 7.42 -6.12
C CYS A 244 11.24 7.60 -4.62
N THR A 245 11.60 8.81 -4.20
CA THR A 245 11.83 9.15 -2.79
C THR A 245 10.53 9.03 -1.99
N VAL A 246 9.44 9.59 -2.50
CA VAL A 246 8.11 9.54 -1.87
C VAL A 246 7.60 8.11 -1.78
N ILE A 247 7.72 7.33 -2.85
CA ILE A 247 7.36 5.92 -2.90
C ILE A 247 8.19 5.12 -1.89
N SER A 248 9.49 5.39 -1.80
CA SER A 248 10.37 4.76 -0.83
C SER A 248 9.97 5.08 0.60
N LEU A 249 9.63 6.34 0.89
CA LEU A 249 9.18 6.79 2.19
C LEU A 249 7.84 6.13 2.58
N TYR A 250 6.90 6.05 1.64
CA TYR A 250 5.63 5.36 1.85
C TYR A 250 5.84 3.87 2.17
N SER A 251 6.65 3.18 1.37
CA SER A 251 6.95 1.75 1.52
C SER A 251 7.61 1.47 2.87
N PHE A 252 8.59 2.30 3.24
CA PHE A 252 9.26 2.22 4.53
C PHE A 252 8.31 2.48 5.71
N GLY A 253 7.53 3.57 5.66
CA GLY A 253 6.58 3.91 6.71
C GLY A 253 5.49 2.85 6.89
N THR A 254 5.00 2.28 5.79
CA THR A 254 4.05 1.16 5.81
C THR A 254 4.66 -0.08 6.47
N THR A 255 5.91 -0.38 6.15
CA THR A 255 6.64 -1.52 6.73
C THR A 255 6.78 -1.39 8.25
N ILE A 256 7.11 -0.19 8.75
CA ILE A 256 7.14 0.09 10.19
C ILE A 256 5.75 -0.05 10.82
N ASN A 257 4.73 0.53 10.19
CA ASN A 257 3.36 0.47 10.69
C ASN A 257 2.86 -0.98 10.80
N LEU A 258 3.21 -1.86 9.86
CA LEU A 258 2.88 -3.29 9.94
C LEU A 258 3.53 -3.96 11.16
N GLY A 259 4.81 -3.70 11.39
CA GLY A 259 5.54 -4.24 12.54
C GLY A 259 4.94 -3.82 13.89
N LEU A 260 4.50 -2.56 13.99
CA LEU A 260 3.90 -2.03 15.22
C LEU A 260 2.44 -2.43 15.43
N SER A 261 1.67 -2.52 14.35
CA SER A 261 0.22 -2.78 14.39
C SER A 261 -0.13 -4.26 14.56
N GLN A 262 0.69 -5.18 14.05
CA GLN A 262 0.41 -6.61 14.16
C GLN A 262 1.00 -7.21 15.43
N GLY A 263 0.13 -7.73 16.31
CA GLY A 263 0.54 -8.39 17.55
C GLY A 263 1.51 -9.57 17.32
N VAL A 264 1.33 -10.32 16.22
CA VAL A 264 2.20 -11.44 15.83
C VAL A 264 3.63 -10.97 15.56
N PHE A 265 3.83 -9.92 14.77
CA PHE A 265 5.18 -9.41 14.51
C PHE A 265 5.79 -8.74 15.73
N ARG A 266 4.99 -8.04 16.54
CA ARG A 266 5.46 -7.44 17.78
C ARG A 266 6.00 -8.49 18.76
N GLN A 267 5.29 -9.60 18.93
CA GLN A 267 5.72 -10.70 19.79
C GLN A 267 7.01 -11.36 19.30
N ILE A 268 7.15 -11.55 17.98
CA ILE A 268 8.37 -12.13 17.38
C ILE A 268 9.57 -11.18 17.55
N VAL A 269 9.38 -9.88 17.34
CA VAL A 269 10.44 -8.87 17.54
C VAL A 269 10.87 -8.80 19.02
N GLU A 270 9.91 -8.80 19.95
CA GLU A 270 10.19 -8.81 21.39
C GLU A 270 10.96 -10.08 21.82
N PHE A 271 10.62 -11.24 21.26
CA PHE A 271 11.34 -12.49 21.50
C PHE A 271 12.77 -12.46 20.94
N TYR A 272 12.95 -11.98 19.71
CA TYR A 272 14.27 -11.93 19.06
C TYR A 272 15.23 -10.97 19.75
N ILE A 273 14.72 -9.82 20.24
CA ILE A 273 15.49 -8.88 21.05
C ILE A 273 15.89 -9.53 22.39
N LYS A 274 14.96 -10.20 23.07
CA LYS A 274 15.27 -10.91 24.33
C LYS A 274 16.29 -12.03 24.14
N SER A 275 16.21 -12.78 23.04
CA SER A 275 17.13 -13.88 22.75
C SER A 275 18.54 -13.44 22.37
N LYS A 276 18.75 -12.18 21.96
CA LYS A 276 20.08 -11.61 21.68
C LYS A 276 20.69 -10.83 22.85
N CYS A 277 19.87 -10.41 23.81
CA CYS A 277 20.32 -9.73 25.02
C CYS A 277 20.58 -10.68 26.20
N MET A 278 20.47 -11.99 25.97
CA MET A 278 20.75 -13.06 26.93
C MET A 278 21.90 -13.91 26.39
#